data_AF-A0A7S1VU04-F1
#
_entry.id   AF-A0A7S1VU04-F1
#
_cell.length_a   1.000
_cell.length_b   1.000
_cell.length_c   1.000
_cell.angle_alpha   90.00
_cell.angle_beta   90.00
_cell.angle_gamma   90.00
#
_symmetry.space_group_name_H-M   'P 1'
#
loop_
_entity.id
_entity.type
_entity.pdbx_description
1 polymer ?
#
loop_
_entity_poly.entity_id
_entity_poly.type
_entity_poly.pdbx_seq_one_letter_code
_entity_poly.pdbx_strand_id
1 'polypeptide(L)'
;MQSTGQQQDTFATTVGYERTRKTAGEKVGDSLRGLLIGPVIIFFGCMLLWYNEEWAIKTHRSLNEALEAAVEVYDVKAAMHEHRGQLVHVTGTLTTPDVLTDPLFDLSRSNTIALHRNVEIYQWVESIQKKKVKRGEQTEIQEVVSYNQKWVKAPVDS
;
A
#
# COMPACT_ATOMS: atom_id res chain seq x y z
N MET A 1 -13.79 0.41 42.78
CA MET A 1 -14.65 0.86 41.67
C MET A 1 -14.35 -0.04 40.48
N GLN A 2 -14.92 -1.25 40.48
CA GLN A 2 -16.00 -1.68 39.56
C GLN A 2 -15.63 -1.60 38.07
N SER A 3 -15.26 -2.78 37.56
CA SER A 3 -15.46 -3.32 36.21
C SER A 3 -16.20 -2.40 35.22
N THR A 4 -15.49 -1.92 34.19
CA THR A 4 -16.11 -1.43 32.96
C THR A 4 -15.81 -2.48 31.89
N GLY A 5 -16.82 -3.29 31.59
CA GLY A 5 -16.73 -4.37 30.63
C GLY A 5 -16.27 -3.86 29.27
N GLN A 6 -15.36 -4.61 28.64
CA GLN A 6 -15.16 -4.50 27.21
C GLN A 6 -16.46 -4.93 26.53
N GLN A 7 -17.23 -3.93 26.13
CA GLN A 7 -18.55 -4.09 25.53
C GLN A 7 -18.37 -4.48 24.06
N GLN A 8 -19.23 -5.39 23.60
CA GLN A 8 -19.14 -6.08 22.33
C GLN A 8 -19.29 -5.13 21.14
N ASP A 9 -18.18 -4.66 20.57
CA ASP A 9 -18.19 -3.78 19.37
C ASP A 9 -18.05 -4.55 18.06
N THR A 10 -18.44 -5.83 18.06
CA THR A 10 -18.45 -6.69 16.86
C THR A 10 -19.78 -7.40 16.76
N PHE A 11 -20.59 -6.99 15.79
CA PHE A 11 -21.78 -7.75 15.39
C PHE A 11 -21.39 -8.62 14.21
N ALA A 12 -21.43 -9.95 14.38
CA ALA A 12 -21.20 -10.90 13.31
C ALA A 12 -22.50 -11.67 13.01
N THR A 13 -22.93 -11.69 11.77
CA THR A 13 -24.08 -12.49 11.32
C THR A 13 -23.68 -13.32 10.11
N THR A 14 -24.05 -14.59 10.12
CA THR A 14 -23.91 -15.48 8.97
C THR A 14 -25.11 -15.26 8.05
N VAL A 15 -24.89 -14.64 6.89
CA VAL A 15 -25.98 -14.14 6.04
C VAL A 15 -26.42 -15.17 5.00
N GLY A 16 -25.59 -16.18 4.71
CA GLY A 16 -25.95 -17.23 3.75
C GLY A 16 -24.97 -18.40 3.71
N TYR A 17 -25.41 -19.46 3.03
CA TYR A 17 -24.57 -20.59 2.66
C TYR A 17 -24.71 -20.84 1.16
N GLU A 18 -23.58 -20.85 0.44
CA GLU A 18 -23.54 -21.33 -0.93
C GLU A 18 -23.03 -22.78 -0.93
N ARG A 19 -23.79 -23.70 -1.55
CA ARG A 19 -23.38 -25.10 -1.69
C ARG A 19 -22.77 -25.30 -3.07
N THR A 20 -21.49 -25.66 -3.09
CA THR A 20 -20.81 -26.06 -4.31
C THR A 20 -20.49 -27.56 -4.23
N ARG A 21 -20.96 -28.32 -5.22
CA ARG A 21 -20.55 -29.72 -5.43
C ARG A 21 -19.70 -29.75 -6.69
N LYS A 22 -18.40 -29.95 -6.52
CA LYS A 22 -17.52 -30.26 -7.66
C LYS A 22 -17.59 -31.75 -7.96
N THR A 23 -17.89 -32.09 -9.21
CA THR A 23 -17.88 -33.47 -9.71
C THR A 23 -16.44 -33.99 -9.79
N ALA A 24 -16.22 -35.31 -9.68
CA ALA A 24 -14.88 -35.90 -9.75
C ALA A 24 -14.13 -35.50 -11.03
N GLY A 25 -14.83 -35.43 -12.18
CA GLY A 25 -14.26 -34.96 -13.45
C GLY A 25 -13.80 -33.49 -13.40
N GLU A 26 -14.53 -32.60 -12.73
CA GLU A 26 -14.15 -31.19 -12.57
C GLU A 26 -12.91 -31.05 -11.68
N LYS A 27 -12.80 -31.87 -10.62
CA LYS A 27 -11.62 -31.88 -9.74
C LYS A 27 -10.35 -32.34 -10.48
N VAL A 28 -10.48 -33.35 -11.34
CA VAL A 28 -9.36 -33.86 -12.16
C VAL A 28 -8.99 -32.86 -13.26
N GLY A 29 -9.98 -32.26 -13.93
CA GLY A 29 -9.75 -31.22 -14.93
C GLY A 29 -9.05 -29.98 -14.36
N ASP A 30 -9.48 -29.50 -13.19
CA ASP A 30 -8.82 -28.39 -12.49
C ASP A 30 -7.37 -28.73 -12.11
N SER A 31 -7.13 -29.95 -11.64
CA SER A 31 -5.79 -30.40 -11.25
C SER A 31 -4.83 -30.53 -12.44
N LEU A 32 -5.32 -31.06 -13.57
CA LEU A 32 -4.54 -31.17 -14.80
C LEU A 32 -4.25 -29.80 -15.42
N ARG A 33 -5.20 -28.87 -15.34
CA ARG A 33 -5.00 -27.47 -15.74
C ARG A 33 -3.94 -26.78 -14.87
N GLY A 34 -3.96 -27.02 -13.56
CA GLY A 34 -2.94 -26.52 -12.63
C GLY A 34 -1.54 -27.04 -12.96
N LEU A 35 -1.41 -28.30 -13.37
CA LEU A 35 -0.13 -28.91 -13.76
C LEU A 35 0.50 -28.24 -15.00
N LEU A 36 -0.32 -27.83 -15.97
CA LEU A 36 0.16 -27.17 -17.19
C LEU A 36 0.43 -25.67 -16.99
N ILE A 37 -0.44 -24.98 -16.25
CA ILE A 37 -0.34 -23.53 -16.05
C ILE A 37 0.74 -23.18 -15.02
N GLY A 38 0.95 -24.02 -14.00
CA GLY A 38 1.93 -23.78 -12.94
C GLY A 38 3.35 -23.48 -13.47
N PRO A 39 3.95 -24.36 -14.29
CA PRO A 39 5.28 -24.11 -14.87
C PRO A 39 5.35 -22.85 -15.72
N VAL A 40 4.29 -22.53 -16.45
CA VAL A 40 4.19 -21.32 -17.28
C VAL A 40 4.24 -20.06 -16.40
N ILE A 41 3.47 -20.03 -15.31
CA ILE A 41 3.49 -18.91 -14.35
C ILE A 41 4.87 -18.78 -13.69
N ILE A 42 5.50 -19.89 -13.31
CA ILE A 42 6.85 -19.88 -12.72
C ILE A 42 7.86 -19.29 -13.71
N PHE A 43 7.83 -19.74 -14.97
CA PHE A 43 8.72 -19.22 -16.01
C PHE A 43 8.56 -17.72 -16.22
N PHE A 44 7.31 -17.24 -16.36
CA PHE A 44 7.06 -15.80 -16.49
C PHE A 44 7.43 -15.03 -15.22
N GLY A 45 7.25 -15.61 -14.04
CA GLY A 45 7.68 -15.02 -12.76
C GLY A 45 9.20 -14.82 -12.72
N CYS A 46 9.98 -15.83 -13.12
CA CYS A 46 11.44 -15.71 -13.22
C CYS A 46 11.86 -14.66 -14.25
N MET A 47 11.19 -14.60 -15.41
CA MET A 47 11.47 -13.59 -16.43
C MET A 47 11.19 -12.16 -15.92
N LEU A 48 10.08 -11.98 -15.20
CA LEU A 48 9.70 -10.69 -14.62
C LEU A 48 10.67 -10.24 -13.53
N LEU A 49 11.11 -11.17 -12.67
CA LEU A 49 12.13 -10.91 -11.65
C LEU A 49 13.46 -10.50 -12.27
N TRP A 50 13.92 -11.22 -13.29
CA TRP A 50 15.15 -10.86 -14.00
C TRP A 50 15.04 -9.46 -14.62
N TYR A 51 13.95 -9.16 -15.32
CA TYR A 51 13.76 -7.82 -15.91
C TYR A 51 13.81 -6.70 -14.86
N ASN A 52 13.19 -6.93 -13.70
CA ASN A 52 13.22 -5.99 -12.58
C ASN A 52 14.64 -5.80 -12.02
N GLU A 53 15.38 -6.90 -11.83
CA GLU A 53 16.74 -6.87 -11.30
C GLU A 53 17.73 -6.19 -12.27
N GLU A 54 17.59 -6.40 -13.57
CA GLU A 54 18.42 -5.74 -14.57
C GLU A 54 18.25 -4.21 -14.53
N TRP A 55 17.01 -3.72 -14.37
CA TRP A 55 16.76 -2.29 -14.22
C TRP A 55 17.29 -1.74 -12.89
N ALA A 56 17.15 -2.50 -11.80
CA ALA A 56 17.70 -2.12 -10.50
C ALA A 56 19.24 -1.99 -10.56
N ILE A 57 19.93 -2.96 -11.19
CA ILE A 57 21.39 -2.94 -11.36
C ILE A 57 21.83 -1.75 -12.21
N LYS A 58 21.17 -1.52 -13.36
CA LYS A 58 21.48 -0.38 -14.25
C LYS A 58 21.30 0.95 -13.52
N THR A 59 20.23 1.07 -12.75
CA THR A 59 19.93 2.27 -11.96
C THR A 59 21.00 2.48 -10.88
N HIS A 60 21.29 1.46 -10.06
CA HIS A 60 22.33 1.54 -9.04
C HIS A 60 23.70 1.93 -9.60
N ARG A 61 24.10 1.32 -10.72
CA ARG A 61 25.36 1.66 -11.38
C ARG A 61 25.37 3.10 -11.87
N SER A 62 24.31 3.54 -12.54
CA SER A 62 24.20 4.92 -13.02
C SER A 62 24.18 5.95 -11.90
N LEU A 63 23.57 5.63 -10.76
CA LEU A 63 23.57 6.50 -9.57
C LEU A 63 24.95 6.59 -8.94
N ASN A 64 25.69 5.47 -8.86
CA ASN A 64 27.06 5.50 -8.36
C ASN A 64 28.00 6.28 -9.28
N GLU A 65 27.92 6.04 -10.60
CA GLU A 65 28.68 6.81 -11.59
C GLU A 65 28.33 8.31 -11.52
N ALA A 66 27.05 8.64 -11.33
CA ALA A 66 26.61 10.02 -11.10
C ALA A 66 27.16 10.60 -9.78
N LEU A 67 27.12 9.84 -8.68
CA LEU A 67 27.61 10.28 -7.38
C LEU A 67 29.13 10.51 -7.36
N GLU A 68 29.90 9.65 -8.04
CA GLU A 68 31.34 9.83 -8.22
C GLU A 68 31.68 11.06 -9.07
N ALA A 69 30.83 11.40 -10.05
CA ALA A 69 30.99 12.58 -10.89
C ALA A 69 30.37 13.86 -10.29
N ALA A 70 29.66 13.76 -9.16
CA ALA A 70 28.96 14.89 -8.56
C ALA A 70 29.93 15.79 -7.79
N VAL A 71 29.85 17.09 -8.03
CA VAL A 71 30.58 18.10 -7.25
C VAL A 71 29.66 18.65 -6.17
N GLU A 72 30.09 18.60 -4.91
CA GLU A 72 29.38 19.25 -3.81
C GLU A 72 29.65 20.75 -3.81
N VAL A 73 28.59 21.56 -3.85
CA VAL A 73 28.69 23.01 -3.80
C VAL A 73 27.77 23.55 -2.70
N TYR A 74 28.31 24.41 -1.85
CA TYR A 74 27.60 25.00 -0.71
C TYR A 74 26.94 26.36 -1.05
N ASP A 75 27.31 26.97 -2.18
CA ASP A 75 26.73 28.22 -2.66
C ASP A 75 26.00 28.03 -4.01
N VAL A 76 24.67 28.09 -3.95
CA VAL A 76 23.77 27.95 -5.12
C VAL A 76 24.10 28.97 -6.22
N LYS A 77 24.55 30.18 -5.85
CA LYS A 77 24.83 31.26 -6.82
C LYS A 77 26.17 31.06 -7.54
N ALA A 78 27.18 30.52 -6.87
CA ALA A 78 28.47 30.19 -7.47
C ALA A 78 28.37 28.95 -8.40
N ALA A 79 27.55 27.96 -8.02
CA ALA A 79 27.34 26.72 -8.77
C ALA A 79 26.95 26.95 -10.25
N MET A 80 26.10 27.94 -10.53
CA MET A 80 25.56 28.17 -11.88
C MET A 80 26.62 28.66 -12.89
N HIS A 81 27.67 29.36 -12.44
CA HIS A 81 28.66 29.94 -13.35
C HIS A 81 29.89 29.04 -13.53
N GLU A 82 30.33 28.33 -12.49
CA GLU A 82 31.60 27.58 -12.49
C GLU A 82 31.47 26.12 -12.95
N HIS A 83 30.29 25.50 -12.83
CA HIS A 83 30.10 24.05 -13.05
C HIS A 83 29.14 23.72 -14.19
N ARG A 84 29.13 24.52 -15.26
CA ARG A 84 28.22 24.35 -16.41
C ARG A 84 28.49 23.02 -17.13
N GLY A 85 27.52 22.10 -17.11
CA GLY A 85 27.61 20.78 -17.74
C GLY A 85 28.08 19.65 -16.83
N GLN A 86 28.34 19.94 -15.54
CA GLN A 86 28.66 18.95 -14.51
C GLN A 86 27.43 18.65 -13.65
N LEU A 87 27.38 17.47 -13.05
CA LEU A 87 26.39 17.16 -12.02
C LEU A 87 26.82 17.81 -10.71
N VAL A 88 25.95 18.62 -10.11
CA VAL A 88 26.26 19.36 -8.88
C VAL A 88 25.23 19.01 -7.81
N HIS A 89 25.70 18.66 -6.61
CA HIS A 89 24.87 18.50 -5.43
C HIS A 89 24.97 19.76 -4.57
N VAL A 90 23.84 20.46 -4.41
CA VAL A 90 23.80 21.72 -3.65
C VAL A 90 23.04 21.53 -2.36
N THR A 91 23.67 21.88 -1.24
CA THR A 91 23.05 21.85 0.09
C THR A 91 22.98 23.25 0.65
N GLY A 92 21.82 23.64 1.19
CA GLY A 92 21.62 24.96 1.78
C GLY A 92 20.39 25.02 2.68
N THR A 93 20.33 26.05 3.53
CA THR A 93 19.15 26.29 4.36
C THR A 93 18.00 26.78 3.50
N LEU A 94 16.91 26.02 3.47
CA LEU A 94 15.68 26.43 2.80
C LEU A 94 14.87 27.36 3.71
N THR A 95 14.79 28.63 3.32
CA THR A 95 13.93 29.62 3.99
C THR A 95 12.83 30.06 3.03
N THR A 96 11.62 30.24 3.56
CA THR A 96 10.49 30.79 2.80
C THR A 96 9.91 31.99 3.54
N PRO A 97 9.64 33.12 2.85
CA PRO A 97 9.00 34.28 3.46
C PRO A 97 7.51 34.04 3.73
N ASP A 98 6.91 33.00 3.15
CA ASP A 98 5.48 32.76 3.23
C ASP A 98 5.03 32.21 4.59
N VAL A 99 3.80 32.56 4.98
CA VAL A 99 3.10 32.05 6.14
C VAL A 99 2.04 31.08 5.66
N LEU A 100 2.13 29.81 6.06
CA LEU A 100 1.10 28.81 5.80
C LEU A 100 0.04 28.88 6.89
N THR A 101 -1.23 28.96 6.47
CA THR A 101 -2.38 29.05 7.37
C THR A 101 -3.36 27.90 7.11
N ASP A 102 -3.90 27.34 8.19
CA ASP A 102 -5.03 26.40 8.20
C ASP A 102 -6.26 27.10 8.80
N PRO A 103 -7.20 27.60 7.96
CA PRO A 103 -8.37 28.31 8.44
C PRO A 103 -9.35 27.45 9.26
N LEU A 104 -9.32 26.12 9.12
CA LEU A 104 -10.26 25.23 9.83
C LEU A 104 -9.85 25.00 11.28
N PHE A 105 -8.56 25.12 11.60
CA PHE A 105 -8.00 24.94 12.94
C PHE A 105 -7.37 26.20 13.51
N ASP A 106 -7.49 27.33 12.80
CA ASP A 106 -6.88 28.62 13.15
C ASP A 106 -5.37 28.52 13.43
N LEU A 107 -4.65 27.73 12.61
CA LEU A 107 -3.21 27.57 12.72
C LEU A 107 -2.49 28.45 11.70
N SER A 108 -1.47 29.19 12.12
CA SER A 108 -0.59 29.95 11.23
C SER A 108 0.88 29.74 11.60
N ARG A 109 1.71 29.40 10.61
CA ARG A 109 3.14 29.14 10.83
C ARG A 109 4.00 29.79 9.74
N SER A 110 4.94 30.61 10.17
CA SER A 110 5.98 31.21 9.32
C SER A 110 7.13 30.23 9.07
N ASN A 111 7.89 30.45 7.99
CA ASN A 111 9.06 29.63 7.62
C ASN A 111 8.73 28.14 7.53
N THR A 112 7.55 27.81 7.00
CA THR A 112 7.06 26.44 6.83
C THR A 112 6.80 26.22 5.34
N ILE A 113 7.26 25.08 4.81
CA ILE A 113 7.22 24.80 3.36
C ILE A 113 5.96 24.01 2.99
N ALA A 114 5.49 23.16 3.90
CA ALA A 114 4.30 22.35 3.68
C ALA A 114 3.58 22.12 5.01
N LEU A 115 2.24 22.18 4.95
CA LEU A 115 1.37 21.73 6.01
C LEU A 115 0.66 20.46 5.54
N HIS A 116 0.83 19.36 6.28
CA HIS A 116 0.17 18.09 5.97
C HIS A 116 -0.94 17.83 6.98
N ARG A 117 -2.18 17.74 6.50
CA ARG A 117 -3.33 17.40 7.35
C ARG A 117 -3.65 15.91 7.19
N ASN A 118 -3.65 15.19 8.31
CA ASN A 118 -4.18 13.83 8.38
C ASN A 118 -5.54 13.88 9.07
N VAL A 119 -6.61 13.64 8.31
CA VAL A 119 -7.97 13.55 8.84
C VAL A 119 -8.42 12.10 8.78
N GLU A 120 -9.01 11.62 9.87
CA GLU A 120 -9.58 10.30 9.96
C GLU A 120 -11.03 10.41 10.46
N ILE A 121 -11.88 9.50 10.01
CA ILE A 121 -13.29 9.41 10.37
C ILE A 121 -13.45 8.17 11.24
N TYR A 122 -14.05 8.30 12.42
CA TYR A 122 -14.43 7.15 13.24
C TYR A 122 -15.82 6.67 12.82
N GLN A 123 -15.88 5.57 12.09
CA GLN A 123 -17.13 5.02 11.57
C GLN A 123 -17.21 3.50 11.73
N TRP A 124 -18.43 2.99 11.62
CA TRP A 124 -18.67 1.57 11.37
C TRP A 124 -18.15 1.18 9.99
N VAL A 125 -17.48 0.04 9.93
CA VAL A 125 -17.03 -0.55 8.67
C VAL A 125 -17.44 -2.00 8.62
N GLU A 126 -18.12 -2.36 7.53
CA GLU A 126 -18.48 -3.73 7.21
C GLU A 126 -17.24 -4.50 6.73
N SER A 127 -17.09 -5.73 7.21
CA SER A 127 -16.06 -6.67 6.80
C SER A 127 -16.72 -8.00 6.50
N ILE A 128 -16.64 -8.41 5.24
CA ILE A 128 -17.19 -9.66 4.72
C ILE A 128 -16.08 -10.71 4.68
N GLN A 129 -16.26 -11.79 5.43
CA GLN A 129 -15.36 -12.95 5.41
C GLN A 129 -16.06 -14.17 4.83
N LYS A 130 -15.47 -14.76 3.79
CA LYS A 130 -15.95 -16.01 3.18
C LYS A 130 -15.14 -17.19 3.71
N LYS A 131 -15.79 -18.07 4.46
CA LYS A 131 -15.18 -19.29 5.02
C LYS A 131 -15.68 -20.52 4.27
N LYS A 132 -14.76 -21.30 3.71
CA LYS A 132 -15.07 -22.61 3.11
C LYS A 132 -15.07 -23.68 4.21
N VAL A 133 -16.20 -24.34 4.40
CA VAL A 133 -16.37 -25.46 5.33
C VAL A 133 -16.68 -26.72 4.53
N LYS A 134 -15.84 -27.75 4.68
CA LYS A 134 -16.11 -29.07 4.09
C LYS A 134 -17.02 -29.87 5.02
N ARG A 135 -18.15 -30.35 4.51
CA ARG A 135 -19.02 -31.33 5.18
C ARG A 135 -19.18 -32.54 4.27
N GLY A 136 -18.38 -33.58 4.52
CA GLY A 136 -18.35 -34.77 3.66
C GLY A 136 -17.87 -34.45 2.24
N GLU A 137 -18.66 -34.80 1.22
CA GLU A 137 -18.35 -34.54 -0.19
C GLU A 137 -18.70 -33.09 -0.64
N GLN A 138 -19.42 -32.33 0.19
CA GLN A 138 -19.92 -31.00 -0.12
C GLN A 138 -19.05 -29.90 0.50
N THR A 139 -18.90 -28.78 -0.22
CA THR A 139 -18.27 -27.56 0.30
C THR A 139 -19.34 -26.49 0.49
N GLU A 140 -19.50 -26.02 1.73
CA GLU A 140 -20.34 -24.88 2.08
C GLU A 140 -19.47 -23.63 2.20
N ILE A 141 -19.84 -22.56 1.49
CA ILE A 141 -19.24 -21.23 1.66
C ILE A 141 -20.12 -20.49 2.65
N GLN A 142 -19.59 -20.23 3.85
CA GLN A 142 -20.24 -19.41 4.86
C GLN A 142 -19.77 -17.97 4.70
N GLU A 143 -20.70 -17.04 4.53
CA GLU A 143 -20.43 -15.62 4.50
C GLU A 143 -20.73 -15.01 5.87
N VAL A 144 -19.69 -14.54 6.54
CA VAL A 144 -19.76 -13.87 7.85
C VAL A 144 -19.58 -12.39 7.60
N VAL A 145 -20.64 -11.62 7.84
CA VAL A 145 -20.60 -10.16 7.78
C VAL A 145 -20.36 -9.66 9.20
N SER A 146 -19.35 -8.82 9.38
CA SER A 146 -18.98 -8.24 10.66
C SER A 146 -18.88 -6.73 10.60
N TYR A 147 -19.41 -6.02 11.59
CA TYR A 147 -19.30 -4.56 11.71
C TYR A 147 -18.39 -4.21 12.87
N ASN A 148 -17.40 -3.34 12.62
CA ASN A 148 -16.48 -2.85 13.66
C ASN A 148 -16.27 -1.34 13.49
N GLN A 149 -16.17 -0.61 14.60
CA GLN A 149 -15.80 0.80 14.57
C GLN A 149 -14.29 0.95 14.41
N LYS A 150 -13.85 1.73 13.41
CA LYS A 150 -12.43 2.03 13.20
C LYS A 150 -12.24 3.41 12.58
N TRP A 151 -11.04 3.95 12.77
CA TRP A 151 -10.58 5.15 12.07
C TRP A 151 -10.29 4.82 10.60
N VAL A 152 -10.87 5.59 9.68
CA VAL A 152 -10.64 5.47 8.23
C VAL A 152 -10.27 6.81 7.61
N LYS A 153 -9.39 6.80 6.60
CA LYS A 153 -8.88 8.01 5.93
C LYS A 153 -9.88 8.63 4.94
N ALA A 154 -10.89 7.86 4.52
CA ALA A 154 -11.94 8.26 3.61
C ALA A 154 -13.24 7.56 4.01
N PRO A 155 -14.41 8.16 3.75
CA PRO A 155 -15.69 7.55 4.09
C PRO A 155 -15.84 6.20 3.39
N VAL A 156 -16.24 5.18 4.14
CA VAL A 156 -16.59 3.86 3.60
C VAL A 156 -18.10 3.79 3.45
N ASP A 157 -18.56 3.54 2.22
CA ASP A 157 -19.98 3.30 1.92
C ASP A 157 -20.46 2.06 2.68
N SER A 158 -21.63 2.17 3.31
CA SER A 158 -22.30 1.10 4.06
C SER A 158 -23.56 0.65 3.33
#